data_AF-Q22DP9-F1
#
_entry.id   AF-Q22DP9-F1
#
_cell.length_a   1.000
_cell.length_b   1.000
_cell.length_c   1.000
_cell.angle_alpha   90.00
_cell.angle_beta   90.00
_cell.angle_gamma   90.00
#
_symmetry.space_group_name_H-M   'P 1'
#
loop_
_entity.id
_entity.type
_entity.pdbx_description
1 polymer ?
#
loop_
_entity_poly.entity_id
_entity_poly.type
_entity_poly.pdbx_seq_one_letter_code
_entity_poly.pdbx_strand_id
1 'polypeptide(L)'
;MEEIYQGQEIYEDEDRDVIQEAIKAKKEKFRIQIRQSKNKQLIQQKRMKLLNGQQHQPKNYYEVDKQDNQGFKNNNKEYEIQLSLLKENIKILLSLNQHSKQQAQVAVDSLIAYLLDGSYNQDIEQLTQISSTIQYLIVLGQQPNCDFNDQELAKSALALLLNITYYCDQQQMKYFSNQDIMNSLLQLLYSESMQIREYCLTTINNIIQEDVDNIKFLMERFIAQEIISLVTTYPISNEIVLDLSSIIKQIVIQSSIVYSEATEFLIPIDELIEIHLSSQLNEESDNTALNNLLESIYTILNKEDSEDIYENFVLEYQRLLANMIEIVKQIQLNQKFNSIAINISQIFGLLLSGNIKTTQILVQNDIFESLKILIKHPKKEVRSESMWAVSNLFVFSNVEGLKEYLSDLIFWESILDSAFQDHKSVRKWAYVSILNALIINDIEFIEIILERFPESDLIKFIFEKIEDKDYQNVLVSLLEAVKSLISYGEYCQNQNNYEENHILSLIQRINSKQIIQQIQNNPDNDLYSVSSYLLDKIQ
;
A
#
# COMPACT_ATOMS: atom_id res chain seq x y z
N MET A 1 61.91 22.31 -31.48
CA MET A 1 61.50 21.92 -30.11
C MET A 1 60.36 22.81 -29.58
N GLU A 2 59.55 23.42 -30.46
CA GLU A 2 58.38 24.25 -30.07
C GLU A 2 57.06 23.76 -30.69
N GLU A 3 57.02 22.61 -31.38
CA GLU A 3 55.79 22.07 -32.01
C GLU A 3 55.25 20.78 -31.35
N ILE A 4 55.72 20.41 -30.14
CA ILE A 4 55.23 19.21 -29.42
C ILE A 4 54.31 19.58 -28.23
N TYR A 5 54.11 20.87 -27.94
CA TYR A 5 53.38 21.31 -26.73
C TYR A 5 51.91 21.72 -26.93
N GLN A 6 51.32 21.57 -28.12
CA GLN A 6 49.91 21.96 -28.37
C GLN A 6 48.93 20.77 -28.48
N GLY A 7 49.36 19.55 -28.12
CA GLY A 7 48.54 18.34 -28.26
C GLY A 7 47.97 17.75 -26.97
N GLN A 8 48.21 18.35 -25.80
CA GLN A 8 47.84 17.75 -24.49
C GLN A 8 46.69 18.42 -23.74
N GLU A 9 46.19 19.59 -24.16
CA GLU A 9 45.10 20.28 -23.44
C GLU A 9 43.68 19.85 -23.88
N ILE A 10 43.53 19.08 -24.97
CA ILE A 10 42.19 18.71 -25.48
C ILE A 10 41.66 17.39 -24.87
N TYR A 11 42.54 16.56 -24.28
CA TYR A 11 42.14 15.30 -23.65
C TYR A 11 41.85 15.39 -22.14
N GLU A 12 42.19 16.51 -21.48
CA GLU A 12 41.96 16.64 -20.03
C GLU A 12 40.53 17.07 -19.66
N ASP A 13 39.79 17.72 -20.57
CA ASP A 13 38.43 18.20 -20.28
C ASP A 13 37.37 17.09 -20.44
N GLU A 14 37.47 16.21 -21.45
CA GLU A 14 36.55 15.07 -21.60
C GLU A 14 36.68 14.08 -20.42
N ASP A 15 37.89 13.85 -19.91
CA ASP A 15 38.11 12.98 -18.75
C ASP A 15 37.60 13.61 -17.43
N ARG A 16 37.59 14.96 -17.32
CA ARG A 16 37.05 15.64 -16.13
C ARG A 16 35.53 15.51 -16.04
N ASP A 17 34.81 15.64 -17.15
CA ASP A 17 33.36 15.52 -17.16
C ASP A 17 32.92 14.08 -16.84
N VAL A 18 33.60 13.08 -17.40
CA VAL A 18 33.36 11.65 -17.08
C VAL A 18 33.63 11.34 -15.61
N ILE A 19 34.71 11.91 -15.03
CA ILE A 19 35.02 11.75 -13.61
C ILE A 19 33.99 12.47 -12.73
N GLN A 20 33.53 13.66 -13.11
CA GLN A 20 32.50 14.39 -12.37
C GLN A 20 31.15 13.67 -12.41
N GLU A 21 30.75 13.13 -13.56
CA GLU A 21 29.55 12.29 -13.69
C GLU A 21 29.66 11.02 -12.85
N ALA A 22 30.80 10.34 -12.85
CA ALA A 22 31.03 9.16 -12.03
C ALA A 22 30.97 9.47 -10.52
N ILE A 23 31.48 10.63 -10.10
CA ILE A 23 31.39 11.11 -8.71
C ILE A 23 29.94 11.48 -8.37
N LYS A 24 29.20 12.13 -9.27
CA LYS A 24 27.79 12.48 -9.10
C LYS A 24 26.94 11.22 -8.94
N ALA A 25 27.10 10.24 -9.84
CA ALA A 25 26.43 8.95 -9.79
C ALA A 25 26.76 8.17 -8.52
N LYS A 26 28.02 8.22 -8.04
CA LYS A 26 28.43 7.57 -6.79
C LYS A 26 27.80 8.23 -5.56
N LYS A 27 27.72 9.57 -5.52
CA LYS A 27 27.03 10.32 -4.45
C LYS A 27 25.52 10.07 -4.47
N GLU A 28 24.94 9.97 -5.65
CA GLU A 28 23.53 9.66 -5.86
C GLU A 28 23.20 8.25 -5.36
N LYS A 29 23.99 7.24 -5.77
CA LYS A 29 23.90 5.86 -5.27
C LYS A 29 24.04 5.76 -3.76
N PHE A 30 24.95 6.53 -3.17
CA PHE A 30 25.16 6.54 -1.72
C PHE A 30 24.02 7.25 -0.96
N ARG A 31 23.48 8.34 -1.49
CA ARG A 31 22.28 9.01 -0.94
C ARG A 31 21.06 8.10 -0.97
N ILE A 32 20.90 7.33 -2.04
CA ILE A 32 19.85 6.30 -2.15
C ILE A 32 20.03 5.23 -1.07
N GLN A 33 21.24 4.71 -0.88
CA GLN A 33 21.54 3.73 0.17
C GLN A 33 21.28 4.26 1.60
N ILE A 34 21.60 5.52 1.88
CA ILE A 34 21.28 6.16 3.16
C ILE A 34 19.77 6.32 3.33
N ARG A 35 19.04 6.72 2.28
CA ARG A 35 17.57 6.80 2.33
C ARG A 35 16.93 5.43 2.51
N GLN A 36 17.41 4.39 1.82
CA GLN A 36 16.93 3.02 1.95
C GLN A 36 17.19 2.45 3.35
N SER A 37 18.41 2.56 3.88
CA SER A 37 18.71 2.07 5.23
C SER A 37 17.88 2.77 6.32
N LYS A 38 17.59 4.07 6.16
CA LYS A 38 16.75 4.84 7.08
C LYS A 38 15.24 4.61 6.83
N ASN A 39 14.82 4.39 5.59
CA ASN A 39 13.47 3.94 5.25
C ASN A 39 13.22 2.55 5.84
N LYS A 40 14.16 1.60 5.76
CA LYS A 40 14.10 0.31 6.47
C LYS A 40 13.84 0.49 7.96
N GLN A 41 14.53 1.43 8.62
CA GLN A 41 14.29 1.73 10.04
C GLN A 41 12.92 2.35 10.30
N LEU A 42 12.46 3.28 9.45
CA LEU A 42 11.15 3.93 9.58
C LEU A 42 10.00 2.95 9.29
N ILE A 43 10.17 2.08 8.28
CA ILE A 43 9.26 1.00 7.91
C ILE A 43 9.22 -0.04 9.03
N GLN A 44 10.36 -0.44 9.60
CA GLN A 44 10.40 -1.29 10.79
C GLN A 44 9.67 -0.65 11.98
N GLN A 45 9.80 0.66 12.19
CA GLN A 45 9.03 1.37 13.23
C GLN A 45 7.53 1.42 12.92
N LYS A 46 7.14 1.61 11.66
CA LYS A 46 5.72 1.54 11.21
C LYS A 46 5.16 0.13 11.39
N ARG A 47 5.92 -0.92 11.01
CA ARG A 47 5.59 -2.34 11.23
C ARG A 47 5.46 -2.66 12.72
N MET A 48 6.36 -2.19 13.57
CA MET A 48 6.28 -2.36 15.02
C MET A 48 5.06 -1.63 15.62
N LYS A 49 4.65 -0.48 15.06
CA LYS A 49 3.41 0.20 15.47
C LYS A 49 2.15 -0.51 14.99
N LEU A 50 2.18 -1.15 13.84
CA LEU A 50 1.10 -2.01 13.34
C LEU A 50 0.98 -3.29 14.19
N LEU A 51 2.11 -3.96 14.45
CA LEU A 51 2.18 -5.15 15.32
C LEU A 51 1.81 -4.85 16.78
N ASN A 52 2.26 -3.71 17.33
CA ASN A 52 1.89 -3.30 18.69
C ASN A 52 0.48 -2.68 18.76
N GLY A 53 -0.03 -2.14 17.65
CA GLY A 53 -1.43 -1.73 17.48
C GLY A 53 -2.39 -2.92 17.30
N GLN A 54 -1.86 -4.12 17.09
CA GLN A 54 -2.56 -5.41 17.12
C GLN A 54 -2.56 -6.07 18.50
N GLN A 55 -2.21 -5.35 19.58
CA GLN A 55 -2.84 -5.69 20.87
C GLN A 55 -4.33 -5.35 20.75
N HIS A 56 -5.10 -6.34 20.30
CA HIS A 56 -6.55 -6.33 20.26
C HIS A 56 -7.11 -5.90 21.61
N GLN A 57 -7.43 -4.61 21.76
CA GLN A 57 -8.76 -4.30 22.23
C GLN A 57 -9.65 -4.37 20.99
N PRO A 58 -10.58 -5.33 20.91
CA PRO A 58 -11.51 -5.40 19.79
C PRO A 58 -12.21 -4.05 19.71
N LYS A 59 -11.98 -3.31 18.61
CA LYS A 59 -12.84 -2.19 18.27
C LYS A 59 -14.19 -2.81 17.95
N ASN A 60 -15.15 -2.61 18.85
CA ASN A 60 -16.57 -2.85 18.61
C ASN A 60 -16.98 -2.09 17.34
N TYR A 61 -16.90 -2.75 16.19
CA TYR A 61 -17.55 -2.31 14.95
C TYR A 61 -19.01 -2.77 14.86
N TYR A 62 -19.55 -3.28 15.97
CA TYR A 62 -20.97 -3.60 16.15
C TYR A 62 -21.50 -2.94 17.43
N GLU A 63 -21.70 -1.63 17.39
CA GLU A 63 -22.82 -1.00 18.10
C GLU A 63 -24.01 -0.92 17.14
N VAL A 64 -24.47 -2.09 16.67
CA VAL A 64 -25.90 -2.25 16.42
C VAL A 64 -26.48 -2.51 17.80
N ASP A 65 -27.35 -1.61 18.25
CA ASP A 65 -28.08 -1.59 19.52
C ASP A 65 -28.16 -2.94 20.25
N LYS A 66 -27.18 -3.21 21.13
CA LYS A 66 -27.29 -4.26 22.16
C LYS A 66 -28.24 -3.88 23.30
N GLN A 67 -28.97 -2.76 23.19
CA GLN A 67 -29.87 -2.29 24.24
C GLN A 67 -31.25 -2.98 24.27
N ASP A 68 -31.61 -3.80 23.27
CA ASP A 68 -32.93 -4.47 23.25
C ASP A 68 -32.92 -6.00 23.46
N ASN A 69 -31.76 -6.64 23.66
CA ASN A 69 -31.71 -8.11 23.91
C ASN A 69 -32.02 -8.53 25.37
N GLN A 70 -32.51 -7.62 26.23
CA GLN A 70 -33.04 -7.99 27.55
C GLN A 70 -34.53 -8.37 27.53
N GLY A 71 -35.21 -8.31 26.37
CA GLY A 71 -36.62 -8.70 26.21
C GLY A 71 -36.90 -10.21 26.03
N PHE A 72 -35.90 -11.03 25.68
CA PHE A 72 -36.14 -12.40 25.20
C PHE A 72 -36.23 -13.50 26.28
N LYS A 73 -36.22 -13.15 27.59
CA LYS A 73 -36.26 -14.16 28.66
C LYS A 73 -37.65 -14.76 28.97
N ASN A 74 -38.70 -14.44 28.21
CA ASN A 74 -40.06 -14.79 28.62
C ASN A 74 -40.71 -16.01 27.96
N ASN A 75 -40.08 -16.71 27.00
CA ASN A 75 -40.62 -17.95 26.43
C ASN A 75 -39.60 -19.11 26.41
N ASN A 76 -39.16 -19.58 27.59
CA ASN A 76 -38.33 -20.80 27.70
C ASN A 76 -38.91 -22.00 26.93
N LYS A 77 -40.25 -22.10 26.82
CA LYS A 77 -40.91 -23.17 26.06
C LYS A 77 -40.70 -23.07 24.54
N GLU A 78 -40.66 -21.87 24.00
CA GLU A 78 -40.49 -21.66 22.56
C GLU A 78 -39.05 -21.97 22.14
N TYR A 79 -38.09 -21.54 22.96
CA TYR A 79 -36.68 -21.92 22.82
C TYR A 79 -36.49 -23.44 22.94
N GLU A 80 -37.08 -24.11 23.93
CA GLU A 80 -37.01 -25.57 24.05
C GLU A 80 -37.60 -26.30 22.83
N ILE A 81 -38.69 -25.79 22.26
CA ILE A 81 -39.29 -26.32 21.03
C ILE A 81 -38.33 -26.14 19.85
N GLN A 82 -37.80 -24.93 19.64
CA GLN A 82 -36.85 -24.66 18.56
C GLN A 82 -35.59 -25.53 18.69
N LEU A 83 -35.08 -25.73 19.91
CA LEU A 83 -33.91 -26.56 20.19
C LEU A 83 -34.18 -28.06 20.00
N SER A 84 -35.41 -28.51 20.26
CA SER A 84 -35.83 -29.88 19.94
C SER A 84 -35.92 -30.10 18.43
N LEU A 85 -36.46 -29.12 17.68
CA LEU A 85 -36.55 -29.14 16.23
C LEU A 85 -35.16 -29.10 15.58
N LEU A 86 -34.26 -28.29 16.12
CA LEU A 86 -32.84 -28.24 15.75
C LEU A 86 -32.22 -29.64 15.88
N LYS A 87 -32.34 -30.28 17.05
CA LYS A 87 -31.78 -31.62 17.29
C LYS A 87 -32.40 -32.67 16.36
N GLU A 88 -33.69 -32.58 16.06
CA GLU A 88 -34.36 -33.47 15.11
C GLU A 88 -33.83 -33.28 13.68
N ASN A 89 -33.72 -32.04 13.21
CA ASN A 89 -33.16 -31.72 11.89
C ASN A 89 -31.70 -32.17 11.78
N ILE A 90 -30.89 -31.94 12.82
CA ILE A 90 -29.50 -32.45 12.90
C ILE A 90 -29.48 -33.96 12.76
N LYS A 91 -30.36 -34.66 13.47
CA LYS A 91 -30.46 -36.12 13.40
C LYS A 91 -30.87 -36.60 12.01
N ILE A 92 -31.82 -35.92 11.37
CA ILE A 92 -32.21 -36.19 9.97
C ILE A 92 -30.98 -36.05 9.07
N LEU A 93 -30.24 -34.95 9.18
CA LEU A 93 -29.03 -34.72 8.39
C LEU A 93 -27.96 -35.80 8.62
N LEU A 94 -27.69 -36.17 9.88
CA LEU A 94 -26.74 -37.23 10.22
C LEU A 94 -27.15 -38.61 9.67
N SER A 95 -28.45 -38.83 9.49
CA SER A 95 -29.02 -40.08 8.96
C SER A 95 -29.19 -40.09 7.44
N LEU A 96 -28.68 -39.09 6.71
CA LEU A 96 -28.94 -38.91 5.27
C LEU A 96 -28.50 -40.05 4.35
N ASN A 97 -27.65 -40.98 4.81
CA ASN A 97 -27.45 -42.25 4.10
C ASN A 97 -28.76 -43.08 3.95
N GLN A 98 -29.87 -42.69 4.60
CA GLN A 98 -31.14 -43.43 4.63
C GLN A 98 -32.40 -42.61 4.25
N HIS A 99 -32.29 -41.29 4.01
CA HIS A 99 -33.46 -40.39 3.87
C HIS A 99 -33.62 -39.80 2.45
N SER A 100 -34.82 -39.27 2.15
CA SER A 100 -35.13 -38.70 0.83
C SER A 100 -34.61 -37.26 0.68
N LYS A 101 -34.23 -36.90 -0.55
CA LYS A 101 -33.72 -35.59 -0.96
C LYS A 101 -34.49 -34.39 -0.41
N GLN A 102 -35.82 -34.42 -0.50
CA GLN A 102 -36.68 -33.33 -0.01
C GLN A 102 -36.58 -33.16 1.52
N GLN A 103 -36.39 -34.23 2.27
CA GLN A 103 -36.22 -34.16 3.72
C GLN A 103 -34.88 -33.52 4.09
N ALA A 104 -33.82 -33.80 3.33
CA ALA A 104 -32.52 -33.16 3.48
C ALA A 104 -32.62 -31.64 3.27
N GLN A 105 -33.23 -31.24 2.16
CA GLN A 105 -33.42 -29.83 1.79
C GLN A 105 -34.23 -29.08 2.86
N VAL A 106 -35.39 -29.63 3.26
CA VAL A 106 -36.24 -29.02 4.30
C VAL A 106 -35.51 -28.91 5.64
N ALA A 107 -34.71 -29.92 6.01
CA ALA A 107 -33.92 -29.87 7.22
C ALA A 107 -32.84 -28.78 7.15
N VAL A 108 -32.13 -28.65 6.02
CA VAL A 108 -31.14 -27.59 5.80
C VAL A 108 -31.79 -26.20 5.85
N ASP A 109 -32.89 -26.00 5.13
CA ASP A 109 -33.62 -24.72 5.10
C ASP A 109 -34.14 -24.33 6.49
N SER A 110 -34.65 -25.32 7.24
CA SER A 110 -35.09 -25.10 8.62
C SER A 110 -33.94 -24.73 9.55
N LEU A 111 -32.73 -25.26 9.33
CA LEU A 111 -31.53 -24.88 10.09
C LEU A 111 -31.05 -23.48 9.72
N ILE A 112 -31.07 -23.11 8.44
CA ILE A 112 -30.74 -21.74 8.01
C ILE A 112 -31.69 -20.75 8.66
N ALA A 113 -32.99 -21.02 8.63
CA ALA A 113 -33.99 -20.14 9.27
C ALA A 113 -33.73 -19.99 10.77
N TYR A 114 -33.35 -21.08 11.46
CA TYR A 114 -32.96 -21.02 12.87
C TYR A 114 -31.72 -20.14 13.11
N LEU A 115 -30.70 -20.25 12.24
CA LEU A 115 -29.47 -19.46 12.32
C LEU A 115 -29.61 -17.98 11.94
N LEU A 116 -30.72 -17.58 11.31
CA LEU A 116 -30.98 -16.18 11.00
C LEU A 116 -31.78 -15.46 12.11
N ASP A 117 -32.39 -16.21 13.03
CA ASP A 117 -33.29 -15.68 14.08
C ASP A 117 -32.58 -15.14 15.35
N GLY A 118 -31.26 -14.96 15.34
CA GLY A 118 -30.48 -14.43 16.47
C GLY A 118 -30.31 -15.34 17.71
N SER A 119 -30.94 -16.51 17.78
CA SER A 119 -31.16 -17.28 19.02
C SER A 119 -30.03 -18.25 19.44
N TYR A 120 -28.86 -18.21 18.81
CA TYR A 120 -27.91 -19.34 18.69
C TYR A 120 -26.58 -19.24 19.46
N ASN A 121 -26.27 -18.15 20.17
CA ASN A 121 -24.95 -17.97 20.79
C ASN A 121 -24.53 -19.06 21.82
N GLN A 122 -25.42 -19.98 22.20
CA GLN A 122 -25.11 -21.10 23.12
C GLN A 122 -25.02 -22.48 22.46
N ASP A 123 -25.42 -22.63 21.19
CA ASP A 123 -25.62 -23.95 20.56
C ASP A 123 -24.63 -24.26 19.42
N ILE A 124 -23.66 -23.39 19.17
CA ILE A 124 -22.66 -23.57 18.10
C ILE A 124 -21.82 -24.85 18.31
N GLU A 125 -21.61 -25.28 19.56
CA GLU A 125 -20.97 -26.55 19.90
C GLU A 125 -21.74 -27.78 19.37
N GLN A 126 -23.06 -27.70 19.26
CA GLN A 126 -23.86 -28.76 18.65
C GLN A 126 -23.77 -28.70 17.11
N LEU A 127 -23.55 -27.51 16.55
CA LEU A 127 -23.41 -27.32 15.11
C LEU A 127 -22.05 -27.78 14.58
N THR A 128 -20.96 -27.64 15.34
CA THR A 128 -19.64 -28.16 14.96
C THR A 128 -19.63 -29.69 14.84
N GLN A 129 -20.51 -30.39 15.57
CA GLN A 129 -20.71 -31.84 15.43
C GLN A 129 -21.29 -32.23 14.06
N ILE A 130 -21.91 -31.28 13.35
CA ILE A 130 -22.51 -31.45 12.03
C ILE A 130 -21.48 -31.18 10.91
N SER A 131 -20.24 -30.77 11.22
CA SER A 131 -19.22 -30.45 10.20
C SER A 131 -19.03 -31.58 9.17
N SER A 132 -18.95 -32.83 9.64
CA SER A 132 -18.91 -34.04 8.80
C SER A 132 -20.14 -34.21 7.90
N THR A 133 -21.31 -33.77 8.36
CA THR A 133 -22.57 -33.85 7.61
C THR A 133 -22.69 -32.70 6.60
N ILE A 134 -22.21 -31.52 6.94
CA ILE A 134 -22.11 -30.40 6.00
C ILE A 134 -21.12 -30.76 4.89
N GLN A 135 -19.96 -31.32 5.24
CA GLN A 135 -19.00 -31.85 4.27
C GLN A 135 -19.66 -32.92 3.39
N TYR A 136 -20.41 -33.86 3.97
CA TYR A 136 -21.14 -34.86 3.22
C TYR A 136 -22.17 -34.25 2.25
N LEU A 137 -22.93 -33.24 2.67
CA LEU A 137 -23.89 -32.52 1.83
C LEU A 137 -23.20 -31.78 0.68
N ILE A 138 -22.05 -31.17 0.94
CA ILE A 138 -21.21 -30.51 -0.07
C ILE A 138 -20.70 -31.53 -1.08
N VAL A 139 -20.14 -32.66 -0.62
CA VAL A 139 -19.61 -33.74 -1.48
C VAL A 139 -20.73 -34.39 -2.30
N LEU A 140 -21.92 -34.56 -1.73
CA LEU A 140 -23.09 -35.05 -2.47
C LEU A 140 -23.50 -34.10 -3.60
N GLY A 141 -23.42 -32.78 -3.35
CA GLY A 141 -23.68 -31.76 -4.37
C GLY A 141 -22.69 -31.76 -5.53
N GLN A 142 -21.53 -32.41 -5.39
CA GLN A 142 -20.46 -32.44 -6.39
C GLN A 142 -20.46 -33.68 -7.30
N GLN A 143 -21.20 -34.75 -6.99
CA GLN A 143 -21.06 -36.01 -7.74
C GLN A 143 -21.83 -35.96 -9.08
N PRO A 144 -21.14 -35.97 -10.25
CA PRO A 144 -21.79 -35.87 -11.56
C PRO A 144 -22.58 -37.12 -11.95
N ASN A 145 -22.29 -38.26 -11.30
CA ASN A 145 -22.90 -39.58 -11.59
C ASN A 145 -23.91 -40.02 -10.54
N CYS A 146 -24.21 -39.17 -9.57
CA CYS A 146 -25.38 -39.36 -8.73
C CYS A 146 -26.59 -38.82 -9.52
N ASP A 147 -27.76 -39.46 -9.44
CA ASP A 147 -29.05 -38.91 -9.90
C ASP A 147 -29.44 -37.57 -9.19
N PHE A 148 -28.47 -36.94 -8.51
CA PHE A 148 -28.55 -35.88 -7.53
C PHE A 148 -27.66 -34.68 -7.92
N ASN A 149 -27.55 -34.36 -9.22
CA ASN A 149 -26.99 -33.08 -9.66
C ASN A 149 -27.98 -31.94 -9.30
N ASP A 150 -28.07 -31.63 -8.00
CA ASP A 150 -28.97 -30.61 -7.47
C ASP A 150 -28.18 -29.44 -6.89
N GLN A 151 -27.98 -28.44 -7.73
CA GLN A 151 -27.39 -27.18 -7.37
C GLN A 151 -28.13 -26.50 -6.20
N GLU A 152 -29.44 -26.73 -6.00
CA GLU A 152 -30.19 -26.12 -4.89
C GLU A 152 -29.80 -26.73 -3.53
N LEU A 153 -29.56 -28.04 -3.47
CA LEU A 153 -29.09 -28.68 -2.24
C LEU A 153 -27.67 -28.24 -1.89
N ALA A 154 -26.78 -28.18 -2.89
CA ALA A 154 -25.42 -27.66 -2.71
C ALA A 154 -25.44 -26.22 -2.21
N LYS A 155 -26.27 -25.38 -2.86
CA LYS A 155 -26.46 -23.97 -2.48
C LYS A 155 -26.99 -23.82 -1.05
N SER A 156 -27.94 -24.65 -0.64
CA SER A 156 -28.51 -24.60 0.70
C SER A 156 -27.53 -25.08 1.75
N ALA A 157 -26.77 -26.16 1.46
CA ALA A 157 -25.71 -26.62 2.32
C ALA A 157 -24.60 -25.56 2.50
N LEU A 158 -24.24 -24.86 1.43
CA LEU A 158 -23.27 -23.75 1.47
C LEU A 158 -23.81 -22.55 2.25
N ALA A 159 -25.08 -22.18 2.06
CA ALA A 159 -25.70 -21.10 2.83
C ALA A 159 -25.72 -21.42 4.33
N LEU A 160 -25.98 -22.68 4.69
CA LEU A 160 -25.87 -23.15 6.07
C LEU A 160 -24.43 -23.04 6.59
N LEU A 161 -23.44 -23.51 5.83
CA LEU A 161 -22.03 -23.42 6.21
C LEU A 161 -21.55 -21.97 6.36
N LEU A 162 -21.92 -21.09 5.42
CA LEU A 162 -21.63 -19.67 5.47
C LEU A 162 -22.11 -19.05 6.78
N ASN A 163 -23.37 -19.27 7.14
CA ASN A 163 -23.93 -18.76 8.40
C ASN A 163 -23.22 -19.33 9.62
N ILE A 164 -22.87 -20.63 9.62
CA ILE A 164 -22.13 -21.24 10.72
C ILE A 164 -20.76 -20.58 10.88
N THR A 165 -19.97 -20.51 9.80
CA THR A 165 -18.63 -19.89 9.82
C THR A 165 -18.63 -18.43 10.24
N TYR A 166 -19.73 -17.70 9.98
CA TYR A 166 -19.86 -16.31 10.40
C TYR A 166 -19.97 -16.16 11.93
N TYR A 167 -20.55 -17.14 12.63
CA TYR A 167 -20.76 -17.07 14.08
C TYR A 167 -19.74 -17.84 14.91
N CYS A 168 -18.91 -18.68 14.28
CA CYS A 168 -17.94 -19.50 14.99
C CYS A 168 -16.78 -18.67 15.59
N ASP A 169 -16.32 -19.06 16.78
CA ASP A 169 -15.07 -18.57 17.34
C ASP A 169 -13.85 -19.29 16.75
N GLN A 170 -12.65 -18.83 17.10
CA GLN A 170 -11.39 -19.41 16.61
C GLN A 170 -11.23 -20.91 16.93
N GLN A 171 -11.73 -21.41 18.05
CA GLN A 171 -11.65 -22.83 18.39
C GLN A 171 -12.61 -23.65 17.54
N GLN A 172 -13.82 -23.11 17.29
CA GLN A 172 -14.84 -23.73 16.46
C GLN A 172 -14.43 -23.72 14.98
N MET A 173 -13.81 -22.64 14.50
CA MET A 173 -13.33 -22.53 13.13
C MET A 173 -12.27 -23.57 12.78
N LYS A 174 -11.43 -23.98 13.74
CA LYS A 174 -10.47 -25.08 13.55
C LYS A 174 -11.10 -26.41 13.16
N TYR A 175 -12.37 -26.65 13.50
CA TYR A 175 -13.08 -27.84 13.03
C TYR A 175 -13.46 -27.75 11.55
N PHE A 176 -13.68 -26.54 11.05
CA PHE A 176 -13.98 -26.26 9.64
C PHE A 176 -12.71 -26.08 8.79
N SER A 177 -11.57 -25.77 9.43
CA SER A 177 -10.22 -25.79 8.84
C SER A 177 -9.74 -27.17 8.37
N ASN A 178 -10.56 -28.23 8.39
CA ASN A 178 -10.15 -29.51 7.83
C ASN A 178 -9.95 -29.37 6.31
N GLN A 179 -8.81 -29.88 5.82
CA GLN A 179 -8.41 -29.84 4.41
C GLN A 179 -9.52 -30.35 3.47
N ASP A 180 -10.35 -31.29 3.91
CA ASP A 180 -11.43 -31.82 3.08
C ASP A 180 -12.55 -30.81 2.77
N ILE A 181 -12.93 -29.97 3.74
CA ILE A 181 -13.95 -28.93 3.53
C ILE A 181 -13.40 -27.89 2.57
N MET A 182 -12.17 -27.43 2.82
CA MET A 182 -11.50 -26.47 1.93
C MET A 182 -11.34 -27.00 0.51
N ASN A 183 -10.94 -28.26 0.33
CA ASN A 183 -10.89 -28.91 -0.99
C ASN A 183 -12.26 -28.90 -1.68
N SER A 184 -13.32 -29.16 -0.92
CA SER A 184 -14.67 -29.20 -1.47
C SER A 184 -15.16 -27.80 -1.88
N LEU A 185 -14.88 -26.78 -1.07
CA LEU A 185 -15.17 -25.38 -1.41
C LEU A 185 -14.42 -24.94 -2.66
N LEU A 186 -13.12 -25.25 -2.77
CA LEU A 186 -12.31 -24.94 -3.96
C LEU A 186 -12.85 -25.60 -5.22
N GLN A 187 -13.30 -26.86 -5.14
CA GLN A 187 -13.92 -27.53 -6.28
C GLN A 187 -15.23 -26.85 -6.72
N LEU A 188 -16.03 -26.36 -5.76
CA LEU A 188 -17.30 -25.69 -6.05
C LEU A 188 -17.13 -24.26 -6.61
N LEU A 189 -15.93 -23.69 -6.55
CA LEU A 189 -15.62 -22.44 -7.26
C LEU A 189 -15.77 -22.58 -8.79
N TYR A 190 -15.72 -23.79 -9.32
CA TYR A 190 -15.95 -24.10 -10.74
C TYR A 190 -17.42 -24.37 -11.09
N SER A 191 -18.33 -24.19 -10.14
CA SER A 191 -19.77 -24.33 -10.41
C SER A 191 -20.23 -23.28 -11.42
N GLU A 192 -21.12 -23.64 -12.34
CA GLU A 192 -21.77 -22.70 -13.26
C GLU A 192 -22.63 -21.67 -12.52
N SER A 193 -23.16 -22.06 -11.34
CA SER A 193 -23.99 -21.19 -10.51
C SER A 193 -23.15 -20.14 -9.79
N MET A 194 -23.40 -18.89 -10.15
CA MET A 194 -22.76 -17.71 -9.54
C MET A 194 -22.97 -17.62 -8.03
N GLN A 195 -24.18 -17.94 -7.56
CA GLN A 195 -24.52 -17.92 -6.14
C GLN A 195 -23.77 -18.99 -5.34
N ILE A 196 -23.50 -20.16 -5.95
CA ILE A 196 -22.64 -21.18 -5.33
C ILE A 196 -21.21 -20.64 -5.18
N ARG A 197 -20.66 -19.99 -6.22
CA ARG A 197 -19.33 -19.40 -6.17
C ARG A 197 -19.23 -18.31 -5.10
N GLU A 198 -20.23 -17.43 -5.02
CA GLU A 198 -20.35 -16.41 -3.96
C GLU A 198 -20.27 -17.05 -2.57
N TYR A 199 -21.18 -17.99 -2.27
CA TYR A 199 -21.19 -18.63 -0.95
C TYR A 199 -19.89 -19.37 -0.63
N CYS A 200 -19.27 -20.01 -1.62
CA CYS A 200 -17.96 -20.64 -1.44
C CYS A 200 -16.88 -19.62 -1.08
N LEU A 201 -16.80 -18.50 -1.81
CA LEU A 201 -15.78 -17.47 -1.56
C LEU A 201 -15.98 -16.77 -0.22
N THR A 202 -17.21 -16.39 0.13
CA THR A 202 -17.49 -15.79 1.44
C THR A 202 -17.16 -16.76 2.57
N THR A 203 -17.49 -18.04 2.40
CA THR A 203 -17.15 -19.09 3.39
C THR A 203 -15.64 -19.26 3.52
N ILE A 204 -14.90 -19.33 2.40
CA ILE A 204 -13.43 -19.40 2.40
C ILE A 204 -12.86 -18.16 3.12
N ASN A 205 -13.37 -16.96 2.81
CA ASN A 205 -12.95 -15.70 3.41
C ASN A 205 -13.13 -15.73 4.94
N ASN A 206 -14.27 -16.22 5.44
CA ASN A 206 -14.48 -16.41 6.89
C ASN A 206 -13.48 -17.41 7.49
N ILE A 207 -13.24 -18.54 6.81
CA ILE A 207 -12.33 -19.60 7.28
C ILE A 207 -10.89 -19.14 7.43
N ILE A 208 -10.38 -18.35 6.48
CA ILE A 208 -8.99 -17.88 6.52
C ILE A 208 -8.76 -16.69 7.45
N GLN A 209 -9.82 -15.93 7.79
CA GLN A 209 -9.68 -14.79 8.69
C GLN A 209 -9.27 -15.23 10.10
N GLU A 210 -9.69 -16.42 10.53
CA GLU A 210 -9.51 -16.92 11.89
C GLU A 210 -8.31 -17.88 12.05
N ASP A 211 -7.78 -18.42 10.95
CA ASP A 211 -6.77 -19.50 10.99
C ASP A 211 -5.70 -19.39 9.88
N VAL A 212 -4.47 -19.06 10.29
CA VAL A 212 -3.30 -18.90 9.42
C VAL A 212 -2.90 -20.22 8.75
N ASP A 213 -3.20 -21.38 9.35
CA ASP A 213 -2.87 -22.67 8.75
C ASP A 213 -3.68 -22.90 7.45
N ASN A 214 -4.90 -22.36 7.37
CA ASN A 214 -5.70 -22.40 6.14
C ASN A 214 -5.11 -21.52 5.03
N ILE A 215 -4.50 -20.39 5.38
CA ILE A 215 -3.80 -19.55 4.41
C ILE A 215 -2.64 -20.33 3.79
N LYS A 216 -1.86 -21.03 4.62
CA LYS A 216 -0.79 -21.89 4.14
C LYS A 216 -1.32 -22.99 3.23
N PHE A 217 -2.42 -23.64 3.61
CA PHE A 217 -3.08 -24.65 2.78
C PHE A 217 -3.50 -24.10 1.41
N LEU A 218 -4.10 -22.90 1.36
CA LEU A 218 -4.50 -22.26 0.10
C LEU A 218 -3.29 -21.90 -0.78
N MET A 219 -2.20 -21.45 -0.16
CA MET A 219 -0.95 -21.19 -0.87
C MET A 219 -0.38 -22.47 -1.51
N GLU A 220 -0.37 -23.59 -0.79
CA GLU A 220 0.08 -24.90 -1.30
C GLU A 220 -0.77 -25.42 -2.47
N ARG A 221 -1.97 -24.87 -2.65
CA ARG A 221 -2.92 -25.23 -3.72
C ARG A 221 -2.93 -24.25 -4.90
N PHE A 222 -1.93 -23.37 -5.00
CA PHE A 222 -1.79 -22.41 -6.11
C PHE A 222 -3.03 -21.51 -6.29
N ILE A 223 -3.62 -21.04 -5.18
CA ILE A 223 -4.86 -20.26 -5.21
C ILE A 223 -4.81 -19.03 -6.12
N ALA A 224 -3.63 -18.42 -6.35
CA ALA A 224 -3.49 -17.32 -7.30
C ALA A 224 -3.98 -17.72 -8.71
N GLN A 225 -3.63 -18.92 -9.19
CA GLN A 225 -4.05 -19.43 -10.50
C GLN A 225 -5.55 -19.74 -10.53
N GLU A 226 -6.08 -20.27 -9.43
CA GLU A 226 -7.51 -20.53 -9.25
C GLU A 226 -8.34 -19.24 -9.30
N ILE A 227 -7.85 -18.17 -8.64
CA ILE A 227 -8.48 -16.84 -8.68
C ILE A 227 -8.44 -16.28 -10.10
N ILE A 228 -7.30 -16.33 -10.80
CA ILE A 228 -7.21 -15.87 -12.19
C ILE A 228 -8.22 -16.63 -13.07
N SER A 229 -8.25 -17.96 -12.94
CA SER A 229 -9.17 -18.82 -13.68
C SER A 229 -10.63 -18.42 -13.44
N LEU A 230 -11.00 -18.21 -12.17
CA LEU A 230 -12.35 -17.79 -11.80
C LEU A 230 -12.72 -16.42 -12.38
N VAL A 231 -11.78 -15.46 -12.31
CA VAL A 231 -11.99 -14.09 -12.77
C VAL A 231 -12.10 -14.00 -14.29
N THR A 232 -11.34 -14.82 -15.01
CA THR A 232 -11.29 -14.78 -16.49
C THR A 232 -12.35 -15.66 -17.15
N THR A 233 -12.84 -16.70 -16.45
CA THR A 233 -13.72 -17.72 -17.05
C THR A 233 -15.20 -17.45 -16.78
N TYR A 234 -15.55 -16.89 -15.62
CA TYR A 234 -16.93 -16.80 -15.15
C TYR A 234 -17.38 -15.35 -14.93
N PRO A 235 -18.69 -15.06 -15.02
CA PRO A 235 -19.22 -13.78 -14.62
C PRO A 235 -19.02 -13.56 -13.10
N ILE A 236 -18.70 -12.32 -12.75
CA ILE A 236 -18.31 -11.88 -11.41
C ILE A 236 -19.27 -10.78 -10.92
N SER A 237 -19.76 -10.89 -9.68
CA SER A 237 -20.51 -9.84 -8.97
C SER A 237 -19.58 -8.98 -8.13
N ASN A 238 -20.08 -7.83 -7.67
CA ASN A 238 -19.37 -7.00 -6.72
C ASN A 238 -19.06 -7.76 -5.41
N GLU A 239 -19.95 -8.65 -4.96
CA GLU A 239 -19.74 -9.52 -3.81
C GLU A 239 -18.55 -10.47 -4.03
N ILE A 240 -18.45 -11.11 -5.20
CA ILE A 240 -17.30 -11.95 -5.54
C ILE A 240 -16.01 -11.11 -5.56
N VAL A 241 -16.02 -9.92 -6.17
CA VAL A 241 -14.83 -9.05 -6.20
C VAL A 241 -14.40 -8.67 -4.78
N LEU A 242 -15.36 -8.35 -3.91
CA LEU A 242 -15.09 -8.02 -2.52
C LEU A 242 -14.47 -9.20 -1.76
N ASP A 243 -15.03 -10.39 -1.87
CA ASP A 243 -14.49 -11.58 -1.20
C ASP A 243 -13.12 -11.96 -1.73
N LEU A 244 -12.91 -11.96 -3.06
CA LEU A 244 -11.61 -12.23 -3.66
C LEU A 244 -10.56 -11.22 -3.20
N SER A 245 -10.90 -9.92 -3.17
CA SER A 245 -9.98 -8.88 -2.69
C SER A 245 -9.60 -9.09 -1.22
N SER A 246 -10.55 -9.51 -0.39
CA SER A 246 -10.34 -9.80 1.03
C SER A 246 -9.44 -11.03 1.20
N ILE A 247 -9.70 -12.09 0.46
CA ILE A 247 -8.90 -13.32 0.46
C ILE A 247 -7.45 -13.02 0.07
N ILE A 248 -7.23 -12.30 -1.04
CA ILE A 248 -5.90 -11.89 -1.50
C ILE A 248 -5.19 -11.09 -0.40
N LYS A 249 -5.87 -10.10 0.19
CA LYS A 249 -5.31 -9.29 1.27
C LYS A 249 -4.90 -10.13 2.47
N GLN A 250 -5.76 -11.04 2.92
CA GLN A 250 -5.44 -11.89 4.08
C GLN A 250 -4.24 -12.78 3.78
N ILE A 251 -4.21 -13.41 2.59
CA ILE A 251 -3.08 -14.22 2.17
C ILE A 251 -1.80 -13.37 2.17
N VAL A 252 -1.78 -12.23 1.49
CA VAL A 252 -0.58 -11.39 1.34
C VAL A 252 -0.08 -10.87 2.69
N ILE A 253 -0.97 -10.41 3.57
CA ILE A 253 -0.63 -9.81 4.86
C ILE A 253 -0.20 -10.87 5.88
N GLN A 254 -0.97 -11.94 6.02
CA GLN A 254 -0.76 -12.91 7.10
C GLN A 254 0.27 -13.96 6.75
N SER A 255 0.50 -14.23 5.47
CA SER A 255 1.48 -15.22 5.09
C SER A 255 2.91 -14.69 5.22
N SER A 256 3.81 -15.55 5.71
CA SER A 256 5.25 -15.30 5.73
C SER A 256 5.91 -15.48 4.36
N ILE A 257 5.14 -15.39 3.27
CA ILE A 257 5.64 -15.61 1.90
C ILE A 257 6.65 -14.52 1.55
N VAL A 258 7.70 -14.94 0.84
CA VAL A 258 8.73 -14.05 0.28
C VAL A 258 8.18 -13.29 -0.93
N TYR A 259 8.88 -12.25 -1.38
CA TYR A 259 8.40 -11.42 -2.50
C TYR A 259 8.07 -12.23 -3.76
N SER A 260 8.92 -13.19 -4.14
CA SER A 260 8.76 -14.00 -5.36
C SER A 260 7.48 -14.84 -5.39
N GLU A 261 6.99 -15.27 -4.23
CA GLU A 261 5.71 -16.00 -4.12
C GLU A 261 4.54 -15.01 -4.10
N ALA A 262 4.73 -13.87 -3.45
CA ALA A 262 3.70 -12.84 -3.33
C ALA A 262 3.37 -12.17 -4.67
N THR A 263 4.33 -12.10 -5.60
CA THR A 263 4.12 -11.53 -6.94
C THR A 263 3.13 -12.31 -7.78
N GLU A 264 2.90 -13.59 -7.51
CA GLU A 264 1.88 -14.37 -8.22
C GLU A 264 0.47 -13.78 -8.07
N PHE A 265 0.22 -13.01 -7.00
CA PHE A 265 -1.04 -12.33 -6.76
C PHE A 265 -1.19 -11.00 -7.51
N LEU A 266 -0.14 -10.46 -8.11
CA LEU A 266 -0.23 -9.19 -8.84
C LEU A 266 -1.08 -9.31 -10.11
N ILE A 267 -1.06 -10.48 -10.77
CA ILE A 267 -1.90 -10.76 -11.95
C ILE A 267 -3.40 -10.74 -11.57
N PRO A 268 -3.89 -11.53 -10.60
CA PRO A 268 -5.30 -11.48 -10.24
C PRO A 268 -5.70 -10.13 -9.65
N ILE A 269 -4.81 -9.43 -8.94
CA ILE A 269 -5.06 -8.06 -8.47
C ILE A 269 -5.32 -7.11 -9.66
N ASP A 270 -4.50 -7.18 -10.70
CA ASP A 270 -4.65 -6.33 -11.88
C ASP A 270 -5.97 -6.58 -12.61
N GLU A 271 -6.33 -7.84 -12.82
CA GLU A 271 -7.63 -8.21 -13.42
C GLU A 271 -8.81 -7.71 -12.58
N LEU A 272 -8.76 -7.85 -11.25
CA LEU A 272 -9.83 -7.37 -10.36
C LEU A 272 -9.94 -5.85 -10.33
N ILE A 273 -8.82 -5.13 -10.42
CA ILE A 273 -8.82 -3.66 -10.54
C ILE A 273 -9.42 -3.23 -11.88
N GLU A 274 -9.10 -3.91 -12.98
CA GLU A 274 -9.68 -3.61 -14.30
C GLU A 274 -11.19 -3.81 -14.30
N ILE A 275 -11.67 -4.93 -13.73
CA ILE A 275 -13.11 -5.18 -13.58
C ILE A 275 -13.76 -4.07 -12.77
N HIS A 276 -13.16 -3.67 -11.65
CA HIS A 276 -13.64 -2.59 -10.81
C HIS A 276 -13.72 -1.24 -11.57
N LEU A 277 -12.70 -0.91 -12.37
CA LEU A 277 -12.70 0.32 -13.17
C LEU A 277 -13.76 0.31 -14.28
N SER A 278 -14.08 -0.86 -14.83
CA SER A 278 -15.04 -1.01 -15.92
C SER A 278 -16.51 -0.83 -15.47
N SER A 279 -16.84 -1.12 -14.21
CA SER A 279 -18.21 -1.20 -13.72
C SER A 279 -18.82 0.13 -13.23
N GLN A 280 -18.17 1.27 -13.48
CA GLN A 280 -18.68 2.64 -13.17
C GLN A 280 -19.17 2.80 -11.71
N LEU A 281 -18.32 2.46 -10.76
CA LEU A 281 -18.72 2.21 -9.37
C LEU A 281 -18.92 3.51 -8.56
N ASN A 282 -20.09 3.60 -7.93
CA ASN A 282 -20.45 4.63 -6.95
C ASN A 282 -20.77 4.05 -5.56
N GLU A 283 -20.63 2.74 -5.36
CA GLU A 283 -21.04 2.08 -4.11
C GLU A 283 -19.88 1.97 -3.09
N GLU A 284 -20.22 1.76 -1.82
CA GLU A 284 -19.22 1.70 -0.73
C GLU A 284 -18.48 0.35 -0.66
N SER A 285 -19.14 -0.74 -1.06
CA SER A 285 -18.58 -2.09 -1.18
C SER A 285 -17.39 -2.11 -2.14
N ASP A 286 -17.55 -1.45 -3.28
CA ASP A 286 -16.54 -1.30 -4.32
C ASP A 286 -15.26 -0.68 -3.78
N ASN A 287 -15.38 0.42 -3.02
CA ASN A 287 -14.23 1.09 -2.41
C ASN A 287 -13.49 0.20 -1.43
N THR A 288 -14.20 -0.68 -0.73
CA THR A 288 -13.59 -1.64 0.20
C THR A 288 -12.77 -2.66 -0.57
N ALA A 289 -13.30 -3.19 -1.67
CA ALA A 289 -12.59 -4.15 -2.50
C ALA A 289 -11.32 -3.54 -3.11
N LEU A 290 -11.43 -2.38 -3.73
CA LEU A 290 -10.27 -1.68 -4.29
C LEU A 290 -9.22 -1.34 -3.22
N ASN A 291 -9.66 -0.92 -2.04
CA ASN A 291 -8.75 -0.66 -0.93
C ASN A 291 -7.98 -1.92 -0.51
N ASN A 292 -8.64 -3.09 -0.43
CA ASN A 292 -8.00 -4.35 -0.10
C ASN A 292 -6.93 -4.75 -1.13
N LEU A 293 -7.23 -4.58 -2.42
CA LEU A 293 -6.28 -4.86 -3.52
C LEU A 293 -5.05 -3.95 -3.44
N LEU A 294 -5.24 -2.65 -3.25
CA LEU A 294 -4.14 -1.69 -3.12
C LEU A 294 -3.29 -1.94 -1.85
N GLU A 295 -3.93 -2.28 -0.74
CA GLU A 295 -3.21 -2.66 0.48
C GLU A 295 -2.36 -3.92 0.29
N SER A 296 -2.86 -4.86 -0.54
CA SER A 296 -2.10 -6.05 -0.93
C SER A 296 -0.88 -5.69 -1.76
N ILE A 297 -1.01 -4.83 -2.77
CA ILE A 297 0.13 -4.35 -3.58
C ILE A 297 1.18 -3.66 -2.70
N TYR A 298 0.73 -2.72 -1.85
CA TYR A 298 1.62 -2.06 -0.89
C TYR A 298 2.36 -3.07 -0.03
N THR A 299 1.65 -4.07 0.50
CA THR A 299 2.24 -5.09 1.36
C THR A 299 3.27 -5.93 0.62
N ILE A 300 2.98 -6.37 -0.61
CA ILE A 300 3.90 -7.11 -1.50
C ILE A 300 5.18 -6.31 -1.71
N LEU A 301 5.06 -5.07 -2.20
CA LEU A 301 6.21 -4.19 -2.48
C LEU A 301 7.00 -3.86 -1.21
N ASN A 302 6.32 -3.75 -0.08
CA ASN A 302 6.97 -3.44 1.18
C ASN A 302 7.63 -4.65 1.84
N LYS A 303 7.41 -5.91 1.39
CA LYS A 303 7.98 -7.10 2.08
C LYS A 303 9.50 -7.08 2.11
N GLU A 304 10.11 -6.76 0.98
CA GLU A 304 11.54 -6.70 0.77
C GLU A 304 11.93 -5.33 0.21
N ASP A 305 12.81 -4.61 0.92
CA ASP A 305 13.31 -3.33 0.42
C ASP A 305 14.55 -3.57 -0.45
N SER A 306 14.26 -3.82 -1.73
CA SER A 306 15.19 -4.04 -2.83
C SER A 306 14.79 -3.18 -4.04
N GLU A 307 15.76 -2.48 -4.64
CA GLU A 307 15.52 -1.69 -5.86
C GLU A 307 15.01 -2.56 -7.02
N ASP A 308 15.53 -3.79 -7.12
CA ASP A 308 15.18 -4.75 -8.17
C ASP A 308 13.69 -5.09 -8.15
N ILE A 309 13.08 -5.11 -6.97
CA ILE A 309 11.64 -5.38 -6.80
C ILE A 309 10.81 -4.28 -7.44
N TYR A 310 11.14 -3.02 -7.15
CA TYR A 310 10.41 -1.88 -7.69
C TYR A 310 10.61 -1.77 -9.19
N GLU A 311 11.82 -2.03 -9.69
CA GLU A 311 12.11 -2.08 -11.13
C GLU A 311 11.32 -3.18 -11.83
N ASN A 312 11.34 -4.42 -11.32
CA ASN A 312 10.58 -5.52 -11.91
C ASN A 312 9.07 -5.22 -11.88
N PHE A 313 8.57 -4.63 -10.79
CA PHE A 313 7.16 -4.26 -10.71
C PHE A 313 6.74 -3.30 -11.83
N VAL A 314 7.48 -2.21 -12.04
CA VAL A 314 7.10 -1.22 -13.08
C VAL A 314 7.35 -1.72 -14.50
N LEU A 315 8.21 -2.72 -14.70
CA LEU A 315 8.44 -3.34 -16.00
C LEU A 315 7.36 -4.36 -16.35
N GLU A 316 6.96 -5.20 -15.40
CA GLU A 316 6.04 -6.31 -15.63
C GLU A 316 4.57 -5.90 -15.50
N TYR A 317 4.25 -4.93 -14.63
CA TYR A 317 2.87 -4.57 -14.26
C TYR A 317 2.50 -3.15 -14.68
N GLN A 318 2.83 -2.77 -15.93
CA GLN A 318 2.52 -1.43 -16.46
C GLN A 318 1.02 -1.13 -16.53
N ARG A 319 0.18 -2.14 -16.83
CA ARG A 319 -1.29 -1.99 -16.82
C ARG A 319 -1.79 -1.63 -15.42
N LEU A 320 -1.29 -2.33 -14.41
CA LEU A 320 -1.63 -2.06 -13.01
C LEU A 320 -1.21 -0.65 -12.58
N LEU A 321 -0.03 -0.18 -13.01
CA LEU A 321 0.42 1.19 -12.79
C LEU A 321 -0.54 2.21 -13.44
N ALA A 322 -0.88 2.02 -14.71
CA ALA A 322 -1.82 2.89 -15.43
C ALA A 322 -3.20 2.94 -14.74
N ASN A 323 -3.69 1.78 -14.26
CA ASN A 323 -4.93 1.69 -13.50
C ASN A 323 -4.88 2.51 -12.20
N MET A 324 -3.77 2.44 -11.44
CA MET A 324 -3.60 3.27 -10.24
C MET A 324 -3.62 4.77 -10.53
N ILE A 325 -3.00 5.20 -11.63
CA ILE A 325 -3.03 6.60 -12.08
C ILE A 325 -4.45 7.03 -12.44
N GLU A 326 -5.19 6.17 -13.15
CA GLU A 326 -6.59 6.46 -13.49
C GLU A 326 -7.48 6.56 -12.24
N ILE A 327 -7.27 5.68 -11.25
CA ILE A 327 -7.96 5.77 -9.95
C ILE A 327 -7.70 7.14 -9.31
N VAL A 328 -6.45 7.63 -9.29
CA VAL A 328 -6.13 8.94 -8.68
C VAL A 328 -6.91 10.09 -9.33
N LYS A 329 -7.09 10.07 -10.65
CA LYS A 329 -7.91 11.08 -11.35
C LYS A 329 -9.35 11.06 -10.87
N GLN A 330 -9.90 9.90 -10.54
CA GLN A 330 -11.26 9.76 -9.99
C GLN A 330 -11.35 10.22 -8.53
N ILE A 331 -10.30 10.03 -7.72
CA ILE A 331 -10.23 10.46 -6.30
C ILE A 331 -10.44 11.97 -6.15
N GLN A 332 -9.95 12.77 -7.11
CA GLN A 332 -10.07 14.23 -7.08
C GLN A 332 -11.52 14.70 -6.89
N LEU A 333 -12.50 13.86 -7.26
CA LEU A 333 -13.91 14.19 -7.26
C LEU A 333 -14.66 13.77 -5.98
N ASN A 334 -14.06 12.96 -5.08
CA ASN A 334 -14.83 12.35 -3.98
C ASN A 334 -14.02 12.03 -2.71
N GLN A 335 -14.47 12.56 -1.56
CA GLN A 335 -13.83 12.38 -0.25
C GLN A 335 -13.91 10.95 0.33
N LYS A 336 -14.75 10.06 -0.24
CA LYS A 336 -14.88 8.67 0.21
C LYS A 336 -13.63 7.82 -0.07
N PHE A 337 -12.74 8.27 -0.95
CA PHE A 337 -11.55 7.51 -1.39
C PHE A 337 -10.30 7.70 -0.50
N ASN A 338 -10.46 8.11 0.76
CA ASN A 338 -9.35 8.44 1.64
C ASN A 338 -8.33 7.31 1.84
N SER A 339 -8.78 6.07 2.05
CA SER A 339 -7.89 4.93 2.30
C SER A 339 -7.19 4.47 1.02
N ILE A 340 -7.92 4.48 -0.10
CA ILE A 340 -7.42 4.23 -1.45
C ILE A 340 -6.29 5.23 -1.79
N ALA A 341 -6.53 6.53 -1.56
CA ALA A 341 -5.53 7.58 -1.79
C ALA A 341 -4.26 7.40 -0.94
N ILE A 342 -4.41 6.95 0.32
CA ILE A 342 -3.28 6.65 1.20
C ILE A 342 -2.46 5.49 0.62
N ASN A 343 -3.11 4.38 0.26
CA ASN A 343 -2.41 3.20 -0.26
C ASN A 343 -1.69 3.52 -1.58
N ILE A 344 -2.33 4.23 -2.51
CA ILE A 344 -1.70 4.64 -3.77
C ILE A 344 -0.50 5.56 -3.50
N SER A 345 -0.65 6.55 -2.61
CA SER A 345 0.47 7.45 -2.26
C SER A 345 1.66 6.68 -1.67
N GLN A 346 1.39 5.66 -0.86
CA GLN A 346 2.43 4.81 -0.28
C GLN A 346 3.11 3.92 -1.33
N ILE A 347 2.33 3.33 -2.25
CA ILE A 347 2.87 2.56 -3.37
C ILE A 347 3.77 3.44 -4.24
N PHE A 348 3.29 4.62 -4.65
CA PHE A 348 4.09 5.56 -5.43
C PHE A 348 5.37 5.98 -4.71
N GLY A 349 5.31 6.24 -3.41
CA GLY A 349 6.49 6.57 -2.63
C GLY A 349 7.51 5.44 -2.54
N LEU A 350 7.07 4.18 -2.45
CA LEU A 350 7.96 3.00 -2.53
C LEU A 350 8.59 2.88 -3.91
N LEU A 351 7.81 2.95 -4.98
CA LEU A 351 8.33 2.82 -6.34
C LEU A 351 9.31 3.96 -6.69
N LEU A 352 9.01 5.20 -6.30
CA LEU A 352 9.93 6.34 -6.48
C LEU A 352 11.18 6.27 -5.60
N SER A 353 11.18 5.45 -4.55
CA SER A 353 12.37 5.19 -3.73
C SER A 353 13.33 4.16 -4.35
N GLY A 354 12.94 3.55 -5.48
CA GLY A 354 13.77 2.67 -6.29
C GLY A 354 14.88 3.42 -7.01
N ASN A 355 15.30 2.89 -8.16
CA ASN A 355 16.39 3.48 -8.94
C ASN A 355 15.89 4.51 -9.97
N ILE A 356 16.84 5.11 -10.70
CA ILE A 356 16.53 6.11 -11.73
C ILE A 356 15.65 5.56 -12.85
N LYS A 357 15.81 4.28 -13.20
CA LYS A 357 15.02 3.62 -14.25
C LYS A 357 13.57 3.41 -13.81
N THR A 358 13.35 2.99 -12.56
CA THR A 358 11.99 2.93 -11.98
C THR A 358 11.33 4.30 -12.00
N THR A 359 12.05 5.35 -11.57
CA THR A 359 11.56 6.73 -11.58
C THR A 359 11.22 7.19 -12.99
N GLN A 360 12.08 6.89 -13.97
CA GLN A 360 11.86 7.24 -15.38
C GLN A 360 10.57 6.61 -15.94
N ILE A 361 10.32 5.33 -15.63
CA ILE A 361 9.10 4.64 -16.08
C ILE A 361 7.86 5.26 -15.45
N LEU A 362 7.90 5.60 -14.15
CA LEU A 362 6.78 6.29 -13.49
C LEU A 362 6.51 7.66 -14.12
N VAL A 363 7.56 8.43 -14.43
CA VAL A 363 7.43 9.73 -15.11
C VAL A 363 6.82 9.57 -16.51
N GLN A 364 7.20 8.55 -17.27
CA GLN A 364 6.60 8.23 -18.58
C GLN A 364 5.13 7.79 -18.50
N ASN A 365 4.64 7.41 -17.31
CA ASN A 365 3.25 7.04 -17.05
C ASN A 365 2.46 8.19 -16.39
N ASP A 366 2.87 9.45 -16.52
CA ASP A 366 2.14 10.60 -15.97
C ASP A 366 1.94 10.57 -14.44
N ILE A 367 2.88 9.97 -13.69
CA ILE A 367 2.83 9.96 -12.22
C ILE A 367 2.73 11.36 -11.62
N PHE A 368 3.25 12.36 -12.33
CA PHE A 368 3.27 13.75 -11.88
C PHE A 368 1.87 14.35 -11.72
N GLU A 369 0.97 14.14 -12.68
CA GLU A 369 -0.42 14.60 -12.60
C GLU A 369 -1.13 13.96 -11.41
N SER A 370 -0.85 12.68 -11.15
CA SER A 370 -1.36 12.00 -9.96
C SER A 370 -0.85 12.64 -8.67
N LEU A 371 0.45 12.95 -8.59
CA LEU A 371 1.03 13.60 -7.41
C LEU A 371 0.47 15.01 -7.19
N LYS A 372 0.22 15.81 -8.23
CA LYS A 372 -0.45 17.12 -8.12
C LYS A 372 -1.80 17.03 -7.41
N ILE A 373 -2.59 16.04 -7.78
CA ILE A 373 -3.91 15.79 -7.17
C ILE A 373 -3.73 15.42 -5.70
N LEU A 374 -2.84 14.47 -5.42
CA LEU A 374 -2.71 13.88 -4.09
C LEU A 374 -2.07 14.84 -3.06
N ILE A 375 -1.12 15.70 -3.45
CA ILE A 375 -0.53 16.69 -2.51
C ILE A 375 -1.52 17.77 -2.08
N LYS A 376 -2.59 18.00 -2.85
CA LYS A 376 -3.67 18.94 -2.49
C LYS A 376 -4.84 18.28 -1.76
N HIS A 377 -4.77 16.98 -1.53
CA HIS A 377 -5.87 16.21 -0.98
C HIS A 377 -6.29 16.71 0.42
N PRO A 378 -7.58 16.79 0.79
CA PRO A 378 -8.02 17.37 2.07
C PRO A 378 -7.52 16.60 3.30
N LYS A 379 -7.31 15.29 3.18
CA LYS A 379 -6.78 14.44 4.24
C LYS A 379 -5.26 14.56 4.37
N LYS A 380 -4.80 14.97 5.56
CA LYS A 380 -3.40 15.14 5.92
C LYS A 380 -2.55 13.90 5.65
N GLU A 381 -3.05 12.71 5.99
CA GLU A 381 -2.30 11.46 5.82
C GLU A 381 -1.96 11.20 4.35
N VAL A 382 -2.89 11.49 3.44
CA VAL A 382 -2.66 11.43 1.99
C VAL A 382 -1.55 12.39 1.62
N ARG A 383 -1.73 13.70 1.89
CA ARG A 383 -0.72 14.72 1.57
C ARG A 383 0.66 14.37 2.12
N SER A 384 0.73 13.83 3.32
CA SER A 384 2.00 13.47 3.96
C SER A 384 2.73 12.35 3.20
N GLU A 385 2.01 11.30 2.77
CA GLU A 385 2.61 10.19 2.01
C GLU A 385 2.88 10.61 0.56
N SER A 386 2.01 11.41 -0.06
CA SER A 386 2.25 11.93 -1.42
C SER A 386 3.43 12.89 -1.46
N MET A 387 3.59 13.74 -0.44
CA MET A 387 4.75 14.64 -0.36
C MET A 387 6.05 13.86 -0.07
N TRP A 388 5.97 12.73 0.64
CA TRP A 388 7.10 11.82 0.74
C TRP A 388 7.47 11.24 -0.65
N ALA A 389 6.47 10.82 -1.43
CA ALA A 389 6.66 10.37 -2.81
C ALA A 389 7.29 11.46 -3.71
N VAL A 390 6.80 12.70 -3.65
CA VAL A 390 7.40 13.87 -4.33
C VAL A 390 8.86 14.07 -3.91
N SER A 391 9.17 13.89 -2.62
CA SER A 391 10.55 14.02 -2.18
C SER A 391 11.49 12.97 -2.80
N ASN A 392 10.97 11.78 -3.09
CA ASN A 392 11.72 10.72 -3.78
C ASN A 392 11.86 10.99 -5.28
N LEU A 393 10.88 11.68 -5.91
CA LEU A 393 10.95 12.09 -7.31
C LEU A 393 12.18 12.97 -7.60
N PHE A 394 12.48 13.92 -6.71
CA PHE A 394 13.60 14.86 -6.86
C PHE A 394 14.96 14.33 -6.40
N VAL A 395 15.07 13.02 -6.18
CA VAL A 395 16.35 12.41 -5.83
C VAL A 395 17.29 12.36 -7.01
N PHE A 396 16.72 12.18 -8.21
CA PHE A 396 17.47 11.89 -9.43
C PHE A 396 17.51 13.11 -10.33
N SER A 397 18.72 13.50 -10.72
CA SER A 397 18.93 14.70 -11.56
C SER A 397 18.75 14.46 -13.06
N ASN A 398 18.88 13.20 -13.50
CA ASN A 398 18.95 12.83 -14.91
C ASN A 398 17.67 12.12 -15.41
N VAL A 399 16.53 12.37 -14.78
CA VAL A 399 15.24 11.83 -15.22
C VAL A 399 14.71 12.68 -16.37
N GLU A 400 14.56 12.09 -17.55
CA GLU A 400 14.00 12.74 -18.72
C GLU A 400 12.54 13.16 -18.45
N GLY A 401 12.18 14.36 -18.90
CA GLY A 401 10.87 14.96 -18.66
C GLY A 401 10.74 15.66 -17.30
N LEU A 402 11.60 15.38 -16.31
CA LEU A 402 11.52 16.02 -14.98
C LEU A 402 11.56 17.56 -15.06
N LYS A 403 12.31 18.12 -16.02
CA LYS A 403 12.39 19.56 -16.31
C LYS A 403 11.04 20.18 -16.67
N GLU A 404 10.25 19.53 -17.52
CA GLU A 404 8.95 20.03 -17.95
C GLU A 404 8.00 20.13 -16.75
N TYR A 405 8.06 19.15 -15.86
CA TYR A 405 7.28 19.12 -14.63
C TYR A 405 7.73 20.16 -13.61
N LEU A 406 9.04 20.41 -13.54
CA LEU A 406 9.62 21.42 -12.67
C LEU A 406 9.30 22.86 -13.09
N SER A 407 8.94 23.07 -14.35
CA SER A 407 8.40 24.33 -14.86
C SER A 407 6.94 24.59 -14.44
N ASP A 408 6.27 23.62 -13.82
CA ASP A 408 4.90 23.77 -13.34
C ASP A 408 4.83 24.59 -12.04
N LEU A 409 4.49 25.87 -12.20
CA LEU A 409 4.34 26.81 -11.10
C LEU A 409 3.27 26.40 -10.08
N ILE A 410 2.17 25.78 -10.52
CA ILE A 410 1.06 25.38 -9.63
C ILE A 410 1.51 24.23 -8.73
N PHE A 411 2.32 23.32 -9.25
CA PHE A 411 2.90 22.24 -8.46
C PHE A 411 3.83 22.78 -7.37
N TRP A 412 4.72 23.70 -7.72
CA TRP A 412 5.64 24.32 -6.77
C TRP A 412 4.95 25.17 -5.72
N GLU A 413 3.94 25.96 -6.09
CA GLU A 413 3.09 26.68 -5.13
C GLU A 413 2.52 25.73 -4.07
N SER A 414 2.08 24.55 -4.48
CA SER A 414 1.51 23.55 -3.57
C SER A 414 2.55 22.98 -2.60
N ILE A 415 3.77 22.72 -3.08
CA ILE A 415 4.87 22.25 -2.23
C ILE A 415 5.28 23.34 -1.23
N LEU A 416 5.43 24.59 -1.70
CA LEU A 416 5.82 25.71 -0.87
C LEU A 416 4.75 26.01 0.20
N ASP A 417 3.47 26.10 -0.19
CA ASP A 417 2.37 26.25 0.77
C ASP A 417 2.35 25.11 1.79
N SER A 418 2.53 23.88 1.32
CA SER A 418 2.61 22.70 2.18
C SER A 418 3.78 22.75 3.14
N ALA A 419 4.90 23.34 2.72
CA ALA A 419 6.09 23.55 3.53
C ALA A 419 5.82 24.56 4.65
N PHE A 420 5.11 25.66 4.43
CA PHE A 420 4.94 26.69 5.47
C PHE A 420 3.70 26.49 6.35
N GLN A 421 2.57 26.16 5.72
CA GLN A 421 1.25 26.32 6.33
C GLN A 421 0.62 25.00 6.79
N ASP A 422 1.11 23.85 6.29
CA ASP A 422 0.47 22.56 6.58
C ASP A 422 0.87 21.97 7.95
N HIS A 423 0.31 20.81 8.26
CA HIS A 423 0.63 20.02 9.42
C HIS A 423 2.11 19.60 9.40
N LYS A 424 2.72 19.55 10.59
CA LYS A 424 4.14 19.19 10.83
C LYS A 424 4.68 18.02 9.99
N SER A 425 3.90 16.95 9.78
CA SER A 425 4.32 15.77 9.03
C SER A 425 4.38 16.02 7.52
N VAL A 426 3.45 16.80 6.98
CA VAL A 426 3.47 17.21 5.55
C VAL A 426 4.59 18.21 5.32
N ARG A 427 4.72 19.23 6.20
CA ARG A 427 5.80 20.23 6.15
C ARG A 427 7.17 19.57 6.05
N LYS A 428 7.44 18.57 6.91
CA LYS A 428 8.71 17.83 6.89
C LYS A 428 9.06 17.33 5.49
N TRP A 429 8.13 16.66 4.81
CA TRP A 429 8.39 16.09 3.48
C TRP A 429 8.39 17.14 2.38
N ALA A 430 7.59 18.20 2.51
CA ALA A 430 7.63 19.33 1.58
C ALA A 430 9.01 19.99 1.59
N TYR A 431 9.57 20.18 2.79
CA TYR A 431 10.94 20.67 2.93
C TYR A 431 11.97 19.72 2.32
N VAL A 432 11.87 18.41 2.59
CA VAL A 432 12.80 17.44 1.98
C VAL A 432 12.70 17.47 0.46
N SER A 433 11.51 17.71 -0.10
CA SER A 433 11.31 17.86 -1.55
C SER A 433 12.06 19.08 -2.10
N ILE A 434 11.92 20.25 -1.45
CA ILE A 434 12.64 21.47 -1.81
C ILE A 434 14.16 21.26 -1.72
N LEU A 435 14.64 20.65 -0.63
CA LEU A 435 16.06 20.37 -0.46
C LEU A 435 16.60 19.46 -1.55
N ASN A 436 15.89 18.39 -1.87
CA ASN A 436 16.30 17.45 -2.91
C ASN A 436 16.35 18.15 -4.29
N ALA A 437 15.40 19.04 -4.59
CA ALA A 437 15.43 19.83 -5.82
C ALA A 437 16.63 20.80 -5.87
N LEU A 438 16.97 21.49 -4.78
CA LEU A 438 18.17 22.33 -4.71
C LEU A 438 19.45 21.49 -4.90
N ILE A 439 19.47 20.29 -4.33
CA ILE A 439 20.61 19.37 -4.38
C ILE A 439 20.89 18.85 -5.81
N ILE A 440 19.88 18.80 -6.69
CA ILE A 440 20.07 18.51 -8.12
C ILE A 440 21.06 19.52 -8.74
N ASN A 441 21.12 20.74 -8.19
CA ASN A 441 22.03 21.82 -8.57
C ASN A 441 21.90 22.21 -10.06
N ASP A 442 20.67 22.18 -10.57
CA ASP A 442 20.31 22.76 -11.86
C ASP A 442 19.93 24.23 -11.64
N ILE A 443 20.56 25.13 -12.40
CA ILE A 443 20.42 26.58 -12.24
C ILE A 443 18.97 27.00 -12.48
N GLU A 444 18.32 26.47 -13.51
CA GLU A 444 16.94 26.80 -13.86
C GLU A 444 15.97 26.41 -12.73
N PHE A 445 16.23 25.27 -12.06
CA PHE A 445 15.41 24.85 -10.92
C PHE A 445 15.60 25.73 -9.70
N ILE A 446 16.85 26.11 -9.42
CA ILE A 446 17.14 27.02 -8.32
C ILE A 446 16.48 28.38 -8.58
N GLU A 447 16.55 28.90 -9.81
CA GLU A 447 15.86 30.14 -10.21
C GLU A 447 14.36 30.07 -9.96
N ILE A 448 13.68 29.01 -10.42
CA ILE A 448 12.23 28.82 -10.21
C ILE A 448 11.88 28.81 -8.71
N ILE A 449 12.67 28.12 -7.89
CA ILE A 449 12.45 28.09 -6.42
C ILE A 449 12.64 29.49 -5.84
N LEU A 450 13.69 30.20 -6.24
CA LEU A 450 14.04 31.52 -5.71
C LEU A 450 13.11 32.65 -6.18
N GLU A 451 12.50 32.53 -7.37
CA GLU A 451 11.45 33.44 -7.85
C GLU A 451 10.24 33.46 -6.91
N ARG A 452 9.94 32.32 -6.28
CA ARG A 452 8.78 32.16 -5.38
C ARG A 452 9.15 32.26 -3.92
N PHE A 453 10.39 31.94 -3.58
CA PHE A 453 10.86 31.97 -2.22
C PHE A 453 12.16 32.74 -2.10
N PRO A 454 12.11 34.01 -1.63
CA PRO A 454 13.26 34.89 -1.59
C PRO A 454 14.46 34.21 -0.94
N GLU A 455 15.65 34.41 -1.52
CA GLU A 455 16.90 33.80 -1.08
C GLU A 455 17.14 33.96 0.43
N SER A 456 16.88 35.14 0.96
CA SER A 456 17.03 35.43 2.39
C SER A 456 16.14 34.55 3.26
N ASP A 457 14.90 34.31 2.81
CA ASP A 457 13.92 33.53 3.54
C ASP A 457 14.26 32.04 3.43
N LEU A 458 14.69 31.57 2.26
CA LEU A 458 15.16 30.20 2.07
C LEU A 458 16.38 29.86 2.90
N ILE A 459 17.39 30.74 2.88
CA ILE A 459 18.61 30.56 3.67
C ILE A 459 18.27 30.54 5.16
N LYS A 460 17.53 31.55 5.64
CA LYS A 460 17.11 31.60 7.05
C LYS A 460 16.34 30.34 7.45
N PHE A 461 15.40 29.94 6.59
CA PHE A 461 14.59 28.75 6.79
C PHE A 461 15.44 27.47 6.90
N ILE A 462 16.40 27.24 6.00
CA ILE A 462 17.28 26.07 6.03
C ILE A 462 18.08 26.02 7.35
N PHE A 463 18.64 27.16 7.77
CA PHE A 463 19.45 27.22 9.00
C PHE A 463 18.61 27.09 10.28
N GLU A 464 17.38 27.58 10.31
CA GLU A 464 16.45 27.29 11.41
C GLU A 464 16.16 25.79 11.55
N LYS A 465 16.16 25.02 10.44
CA LYS A 465 15.92 23.57 10.48
C LYS A 465 17.15 22.75 10.81
N ILE A 466 18.34 23.26 10.55
CA ILE A 466 19.59 22.63 10.98
C ILE A 466 19.62 22.45 12.51
N GLU A 467 19.10 23.42 13.26
CA GLU A 467 19.04 23.39 14.73
C GLU A 467 17.85 22.57 15.27
N ASP A 468 16.89 22.20 14.42
CA ASP A 468 15.69 21.47 14.80
C ASP A 468 15.98 19.96 14.95
N LYS A 469 15.62 19.39 16.11
CA LYS A 469 15.83 17.97 16.42
C LYS A 469 15.08 17.04 15.48
N ASP A 470 13.95 17.48 14.93
CA ASP A 470 13.12 16.66 14.04
C ASP A 470 13.74 16.46 12.64
N TYR A 471 14.78 17.25 12.31
CA TYR A 471 15.47 17.29 11.02
C TYR A 471 16.89 16.74 11.08
N GLN A 472 17.33 16.24 12.24
CA GLN A 472 18.65 15.63 12.40
C GLN A 472 18.90 14.48 11.41
N ASN A 473 17.84 13.78 11.01
CA ASN A 473 17.94 12.67 10.05
C ASN A 473 18.22 13.12 8.60
N VAL A 474 18.01 14.40 8.29
CA VAL A 474 18.21 15.03 6.97
C VAL A 474 19.25 16.17 7.00
N LEU A 475 20.09 16.22 8.04
CA LEU A 475 21.05 17.30 8.25
C LEU A 475 22.08 17.42 7.11
N VAL A 476 22.53 16.28 6.56
CA VAL A 476 23.42 16.26 5.37
C VAL A 476 22.73 16.93 4.18
N SER A 477 21.45 16.61 3.92
CA SER A 477 20.68 17.23 2.84
C SER A 477 20.51 18.72 3.04
N LEU A 478 20.30 19.18 4.27
CA LEU A 478 20.23 20.62 4.58
C LEU A 478 21.54 21.33 4.20
N LEU A 479 22.69 20.78 4.61
CA LEU A 479 23.99 21.37 4.29
C LEU A 479 24.33 21.30 2.79
N GLU A 480 23.98 20.21 2.12
CA GLU A 480 24.17 20.08 0.67
C GLU A 480 23.30 21.07 -0.10
N ALA A 481 22.08 21.37 0.37
CA ALA A 481 21.25 22.42 -0.22
C ALA A 481 21.88 23.81 -0.04
N VAL A 482 22.48 24.11 1.13
CA VAL A 482 23.25 25.36 1.33
C VAL A 482 24.41 25.43 0.34
N LYS A 483 25.12 24.31 0.13
CA LYS A 483 26.21 24.24 -0.84
C LYS A 483 25.72 24.52 -2.26
N SER A 484 24.61 23.95 -2.70
CA SER A 484 24.01 24.24 -4.00
C SER A 484 23.67 25.72 -4.16
N LEU A 485 23.08 26.34 -3.13
CA LEU A 485 22.77 27.78 -3.15
C LEU A 485 24.04 28.63 -3.27
N ILE A 486 25.13 28.28 -2.57
CA ILE A 486 26.42 28.98 -2.72
C ILE A 486 26.92 28.85 -4.16
N SER A 487 26.89 27.64 -4.74
CA SER A 487 27.30 27.41 -6.13
C SER A 487 26.45 28.19 -7.14
N TYR A 488 25.14 28.30 -6.90
CA TYR A 488 24.26 29.18 -7.68
C TYR A 488 24.67 30.65 -7.54
N GLY A 489 24.97 31.12 -6.33
CA GLY A 489 25.48 32.48 -6.12
C GLY A 489 26.82 32.74 -6.83
N GLU A 490 27.72 31.75 -6.90
CA GLU A 490 28.98 31.83 -7.67
C GLU A 490 28.69 31.94 -9.18
N TYR A 491 27.71 31.19 -9.67
CA TYR A 491 27.24 31.31 -11.05
C TYR A 491 26.73 32.74 -11.33
N CYS A 492 25.82 33.27 -10.51
CA CYS A 492 25.30 34.63 -10.66
C CYS A 492 26.39 35.70 -10.58
N GLN A 493 27.36 35.52 -9.68
CA GLN A 493 28.50 36.41 -9.53
C GLN A 493 29.32 36.48 -10.82
N ASN A 494 29.64 35.32 -11.39
CA ASN A 494 30.42 35.21 -12.62
C ASN A 494 29.66 35.74 -13.84
N GLN A 495 28.36 35.44 -13.98
CA GLN A 495 27.55 35.91 -15.10
C GLN A 495 27.37 37.43 -15.12
N ASN A 496 27.20 38.04 -13.94
CA ASN A 496 26.93 39.48 -13.82
C ASN A 496 28.17 40.32 -13.50
N ASN A 497 29.36 39.70 -13.36
CA ASN A 497 30.60 40.33 -12.89
C ASN A 497 30.43 41.08 -11.55
N TYR A 498 29.70 40.48 -10.60
CA TYR A 498 29.61 41.04 -9.26
C TYR A 498 30.90 40.81 -8.47
N GLU A 499 31.28 41.77 -7.62
CA GLU A 499 32.48 41.66 -6.79
C GLU A 499 32.34 40.54 -5.74
N GLU A 500 31.12 40.27 -5.28
CA GLU A 500 30.83 39.30 -4.22
C GLU A 500 29.67 38.37 -4.59
N ASN A 501 29.70 37.15 -4.04
CA ASN A 501 28.58 36.21 -4.08
C ASN A 501 27.49 36.64 -3.08
N HIS A 502 26.36 37.12 -3.58
CA HIS A 502 25.28 37.67 -2.75
C HIS A 502 24.64 36.62 -1.84
N ILE A 503 24.53 35.37 -2.28
CA ILE A 503 24.04 34.24 -1.45
C ILE A 503 24.97 34.03 -0.25
N LEU A 504 26.29 34.06 -0.47
CA LEU A 504 27.27 33.90 0.59
C LEU A 504 27.15 35.04 1.62
N SER A 505 26.96 36.28 1.17
CA SER A 505 26.71 37.43 2.05
C SER A 505 25.44 37.24 2.90
N LEU A 506 24.37 36.69 2.33
CA LEU A 506 23.14 36.36 3.07
C LEU A 506 23.37 35.28 4.13
N ILE A 507 24.10 34.21 3.78
CA ILE A 507 24.48 33.14 4.70
C ILE A 507 25.32 33.68 5.86
N GLN A 508 26.27 34.57 5.62
CA GLN A 508 27.11 35.15 6.67
C GLN A 508 26.32 36.00 7.68
N ARG A 509 25.23 36.66 7.26
CA ARG A 509 24.39 37.52 8.13
C ARG A 509 23.63 36.76 9.21
N ILE A 510 23.42 35.46 9.06
CA ILE A 510 22.61 34.64 9.99
C ILE A 510 23.46 33.83 10.99
N ASN A 511 24.69 34.25 11.28
CA ASN A 511 25.63 33.55 12.17
C ASN A 511 25.89 32.08 11.78
N SER A 512 25.75 31.76 10.49
CA SER A 512 25.91 30.40 9.92
C SER A 512 27.23 29.73 10.30
N LYS A 513 28.33 30.49 10.40
CA LYS A 513 29.65 29.98 10.80
C LYS A 513 29.61 29.23 12.13
N GLN A 514 28.97 29.80 13.16
CA GLN A 514 28.87 29.16 14.47
C GLN A 514 28.01 27.90 14.42
N ILE A 515 26.89 27.96 13.68
CA ILE A 515 25.98 26.82 13.50
C ILE A 515 26.72 25.66 12.82
N ILE A 516 27.43 25.92 11.72
CA ILE A 516 28.15 24.89 10.97
C ILE A 516 29.33 24.31 11.78
N GLN A 517 30.05 25.14 12.55
CA GLN A 517 31.11 24.66 13.46
C GLN A 517 30.58 23.69 14.52
N GLN A 518 29.35 23.91 15.02
CA GLN A 518 28.74 22.98 15.96
C GLN A 518 28.46 21.63 15.30
N ILE A 519 27.96 21.64 14.06
CA ILE A 519 27.66 20.42 13.29
C ILE A 519 28.93 19.64 12.94
N GLN A 520 30.06 20.31 12.71
CA GLN A 520 31.33 19.66 12.39
C GLN A 520 31.81 18.72 13.51
N ASN A 521 31.33 18.89 14.75
CA ASN A 521 31.61 17.97 15.86
C ASN A 521 30.77 16.68 15.83
N ASN A 522 29.86 16.53 14.86
CA ASN A 522 29.06 15.33 14.68
C ASN A 522 29.97 14.15 14.21
N PRO A 523 29.78 12.93 14.75
CA PRO A 523 30.60 11.77 14.36
C PRO A 523 30.37 11.28 12.91
N ASP A 524 29.35 11.79 12.22
CA ASP A 524 29.08 11.46 10.82
C ASP A 524 30.10 12.13 9.87
N ASN A 525 30.87 11.31 9.16
CA ASN A 525 31.91 11.77 8.23
C ASN A 525 31.36 12.62 7.08
N ASP A 526 30.12 12.38 6.64
CA ASP A 526 29.50 13.17 5.58
C ASP A 526 29.17 14.57 6.08
N LEU A 527 28.64 14.67 7.30
CA LEU A 527 28.42 15.95 7.95
C LEU A 527 29.73 16.70 8.14
N TYR A 528 30.78 16.03 8.60
CA TYR A 528 32.11 16.63 8.71
C TYR A 528 32.61 17.14 7.35
N SER A 529 32.49 16.34 6.29
CA SER A 529 32.97 16.71 4.95
C SER A 529 32.24 17.93 4.40
N VAL A 530 30.90 17.93 4.43
CA VAL A 530 30.10 19.04 3.90
C VAL A 530 30.25 20.30 4.77
N SER A 531 30.25 20.16 6.10
CA SER A 531 30.46 21.31 7.00
C SER A 531 31.84 21.93 6.83
N SER A 532 32.90 21.13 6.65
CA SER A 532 34.25 21.65 6.40
C SER A 532 34.31 22.46 5.10
N TYR A 533 33.72 21.93 4.02
CA TYR A 533 33.61 22.65 2.75
C TYR A 533 32.88 24.00 2.92
N LEU A 534 31.76 24.01 3.64
CA LEU A 534 30.99 25.24 3.86
C LEU A 534 31.77 26.25 4.71
N LEU A 535 32.49 25.80 5.74
CA LEU A 535 33.32 26.67 6.58
C LEU A 535 34.46 27.31 5.80
N ASP A 536 35.07 26.60 4.86
CA ASP A 536 36.13 27.14 3.99
C ASP A 536 35.59 28.23 3.07
N LYS A 537 34.33 28.11 2.62
CA LYS A 537 33.66 29.12 1.79
C LYS A 537 33.17 30.34 2.58
N ILE A 538 32.81 30.16 3.84
CA ILE A 538 32.22 31.22 4.69
C ILE A 538 33.29 32.09 5.38
N GLN A 539 34.54 31.62 5.47
CA GLN A 539 35.69 32.35 6.01
C GLN A 539 35.96 33.66 5.26
#